data_AF-A0A5N5XDL1-F1
#
_entry.id   AF-A0A5N5XDL1-F1
#
_cell.length_a   1.000
_cell.length_b   1.000
_cell.length_c   1.000
_cell.angle_alpha   90.00
_cell.angle_beta   90.00
_cell.angle_gamma   90.00
#
_symmetry.space_group_name_H-M   'P 1'
#
loop_
_entity.id
_entity.type
_entity.pdbx_description
1 polymer ?
#
loop_
_entity_poly.entity_id
_entity_poly.type
_entity_poly.pdbx_seq_one_letter_code
_entity_poly.pdbx_strand_id
1 'polypeptide(L)'
;MAHQAHNIPWSLLASNLLWRPVGSCNCRAANLHPRLKPNQGKELNHFVEAFVRNIDEHSACERRKYPERYDSPDPNDAIVDEDISKKIKPTVRRWRHSFRVDFTCNGAGDVGWAQLCKTALAAYIWLQVVYCFPEMWDEASDKTDETDYRHAKFYQYMLRTCTASRRTSDVVTYPHRQFSGISDSQFSADAPRARHGH
;
A
#
# COMPACT_ATOMS: atom_id res chain seq x y z
N MET A 1 -5.38 -13.63 3.16
CA MET A 1 -4.03 -13.01 3.04
C MET A 1 -3.47 -13.35 1.66
N ALA A 2 -2.70 -12.45 1.05
CA ALA A 2 -2.16 -12.68 -0.30
C ALA A 2 -1.14 -13.83 -0.26
N HIS A 3 -1.23 -14.79 -1.19
CA HIS A 3 -0.22 -15.85 -1.29
C HIS A 3 1.18 -15.24 -1.45
N GLN A 4 2.17 -15.74 -0.71
CA GLN A 4 3.56 -15.31 -0.90
C GLN A 4 4.02 -15.79 -2.28
N ALA A 5 4.50 -14.86 -3.11
CA ALA A 5 5.17 -15.24 -4.35
C ALA A 5 6.43 -16.03 -3.97
N HIS A 6 6.48 -17.31 -4.35
CA HIS A 6 7.52 -18.27 -3.97
C HIS A 6 8.94 -17.86 -4.43
N ASN A 7 9.04 -16.94 -5.39
CA ASN A 7 10.31 -16.45 -5.93
C ASN A 7 10.87 -15.23 -5.19
N ILE A 8 10.13 -14.67 -4.22
CA ILE A 8 10.59 -13.54 -3.42
C ILE A 8 11.02 -14.07 -2.04
N PRO A 9 12.26 -13.79 -1.58
CA PRO A 9 12.79 -14.34 -0.34
C PRO A 9 12.26 -13.58 0.89
N TRP A 10 10.95 -13.65 1.15
CA TRP A 10 10.28 -12.98 2.27
C TRP A 10 10.84 -13.40 3.65
N SER A 11 11.19 -14.67 3.81
CA SER A 11 11.83 -15.18 5.02
C SER A 11 13.20 -14.55 5.28
N LEU A 12 13.98 -14.27 4.23
CA LEU A 12 15.26 -13.56 4.36
C LEU A 12 15.03 -12.14 4.88
N LEU A 13 14.05 -11.41 4.32
CA LEU A 13 13.69 -10.08 4.81
C LEU A 13 13.23 -10.14 6.27
N ALA A 14 12.34 -11.06 6.62
CA ALA A 14 11.83 -11.23 7.98
C ALA A 14 12.96 -11.55 8.98
N SER A 15 13.92 -12.39 8.59
CA SER A 15 15.09 -12.73 9.42
C SER A 15 16.03 -11.54 9.71
N ASN A 16 15.89 -10.44 8.98
CA ASN A 16 16.63 -9.19 9.20
C ASN A 16 15.88 -8.22 10.12
N LEU A 17 14.62 -8.53 10.44
CA LEU A 17 13.75 -7.71 11.27
C LEU A 17 13.54 -8.37 12.64
N LEU A 18 13.28 -7.53 13.64
CA LEU A 18 12.94 -7.92 14.99
C LEU A 18 11.62 -7.27 15.35
N TRP A 19 10.62 -8.08 15.68
CA TRP A 19 9.40 -7.61 16.32
C TRP A 19 9.69 -7.17 17.74
N ARG A 20 9.26 -5.96 18.08
CA ARG A 20 9.41 -5.36 19.40
C ARG A 20 8.03 -4.95 19.91
N PRO A 21 7.53 -5.55 21.01
CA PRO A 21 6.23 -5.22 21.59
C PRO A 21 6.23 -3.87 22.31
N VAL A 22 5.03 -3.40 22.69
CA VAL A 22 4.83 -2.17 23.47
C VAL A 22 5.64 -2.24 24.77
N GLY A 23 6.33 -1.14 25.13
CA GLY A 23 7.15 -1.05 26.34
C GLY A 23 8.65 -1.36 26.14
N SER A 24 9.05 -1.92 25.00
CA SER A 24 10.45 -2.18 24.66
C SER A 24 11.21 -0.95 24.13
N CYS A 25 10.51 0.17 23.87
CA CYS A 25 11.05 1.47 23.46
C CYS A 25 10.33 2.61 24.18
N ASN A 26 10.97 3.79 24.27
CA ASN A 26 10.32 5.03 24.71
C ASN A 26 9.18 5.49 23.79
N CYS A 27 9.05 4.90 22.60
CA CYS A 27 7.99 5.17 21.64
C CYS A 27 6.63 4.53 21.99
N ARG A 28 6.56 3.73 23.08
CA ARG A 28 5.33 3.08 23.61
C ARG A 28 4.47 2.42 22.53
N ALA A 29 5.11 1.83 21.54
CA ALA A 29 4.42 1.22 20.42
C ALA A 29 5.17 0.00 19.93
N ALA A 30 4.41 -1.00 19.50
CA ALA A 30 4.97 -2.20 18.92
C ALA A 30 5.37 -1.96 17.46
N ASN A 31 6.56 -2.41 17.06
CA ASN A 31 7.12 -2.13 15.74
C ASN A 31 8.18 -3.15 15.29
N LEU A 32 8.48 -3.17 13.98
CA LEU A 32 9.58 -3.93 13.40
C LEU A 32 10.83 -3.06 13.35
N HIS A 33 11.95 -3.60 13.84
CA HIS A 33 13.24 -2.92 13.87
C HIS A 33 14.32 -3.74 13.14
N PRO A 34 15.35 -3.10 12.55
CA PRO A 34 16.52 -3.81 12.10
C PRO A 34 17.17 -4.61 13.25
N ARG A 35 17.58 -5.86 12.99
CA ARG A 35 18.32 -6.67 13.97
C ARG A 35 19.75 -6.19 14.24
N LEU A 36 20.31 -5.38 13.33
CA LEU A 36 21.70 -4.91 13.34
C LEU A 36 22.73 -6.06 13.39
N LYS A 37 22.46 -7.17 12.69
CA LYS A 37 23.38 -8.32 12.61
C LYS A 37 24.52 -8.08 11.60
N PRO A 38 25.67 -8.76 11.73
CA PRO A 38 26.71 -8.74 10.71
C PRO A 38 26.14 -9.11 9.34
N ASN A 39 26.60 -8.44 8.28
CA ASN A 39 26.13 -8.61 6.89
C ASN A 39 24.65 -8.27 6.60
N GLN A 40 23.88 -7.74 7.55
CA GLN A 40 22.47 -7.37 7.33
C GLN A 40 22.26 -6.50 6.08
N GLY A 41 23.15 -5.52 5.82
CA GLY A 41 23.07 -4.70 4.62
C GLY A 41 23.16 -5.50 3.31
N LYS A 42 24.01 -6.53 3.25
CA LYS A 42 24.15 -7.39 2.07
C LYS A 42 22.91 -8.25 1.86
N GLU A 43 22.35 -8.79 2.94
CA GLU A 43 21.14 -9.61 2.87
C GLU A 43 19.91 -8.78 2.45
N LEU A 44 19.80 -7.55 2.96
CA LEU A 44 18.75 -6.61 2.54
C LEU A 44 18.90 -6.23 1.07
N ASN A 45 20.13 -5.96 0.60
CA ASN A 45 20.37 -5.69 -0.82
C ASN A 45 19.99 -6.88 -1.70
N HIS A 46 20.39 -8.10 -1.32
CA HIS A 46 20.00 -9.31 -2.03
C HIS A 46 18.48 -9.49 -2.09
N PHE A 47 17.76 -9.21 -0.99
CA PHE A 47 16.30 -9.19 -1.01
C PHE A 47 15.75 -8.17 -2.01
N VAL A 48 16.26 -6.93 -2.00
CA VAL A 48 15.80 -5.88 -2.92
C VAL A 48 16.06 -6.26 -4.38
N GLU A 49 17.22 -6.82 -4.70
CA GLU A 49 17.56 -7.30 -6.04
C GLU A 49 16.62 -8.42 -6.49
N ALA A 50 16.38 -9.43 -5.64
CA ALA A 50 15.46 -10.51 -5.95
C ALA A 50 14.02 -10.02 -6.14
N PHE A 51 13.59 -9.06 -5.30
CA PHE A 51 12.27 -8.44 -5.38
C PHE A 51 12.07 -7.66 -6.68
N VAL A 52 13.02 -6.79 -7.04
CA VAL A 52 12.99 -6.01 -8.29
C VAL A 52 12.99 -6.93 -9.49
N ARG A 53 13.90 -7.91 -9.54
CA ARG A 53 13.96 -8.89 -10.62
C ARG A 53 12.64 -9.63 -10.82
N ASN A 54 12.00 -10.06 -9.72
CA ASN A 54 10.73 -10.78 -9.83
C ASN A 54 9.60 -9.88 -10.38
N ILE A 55 9.54 -8.62 -9.96
CA ILE A 55 8.59 -7.64 -10.52
C ILE A 55 8.84 -7.43 -12.02
N ASP A 56 10.10 -7.29 -12.42
CA ASP A 56 10.47 -7.10 -13.82
C ASP A 56 10.10 -8.32 -14.68
N GLU A 57 10.39 -9.53 -14.20
CA GLU A 57 10.04 -10.78 -14.87
C GLU A 57 8.52 -10.95 -15.04
N HIS A 58 7.74 -10.70 -13.98
CA HIS A 58 6.28 -10.76 -14.05
C HIS A 58 5.72 -9.66 -14.95
N SER A 59 6.23 -8.44 -14.86
CA SER A 59 5.81 -7.32 -15.71
C SER A 59 6.10 -7.60 -17.18
N ALA A 60 7.28 -8.16 -17.50
CA ALA A 60 7.64 -8.57 -18.85
C ALA A 60 6.76 -9.73 -19.34
N CYS A 61 6.42 -10.68 -18.47
CA CYS A 61 5.53 -11.79 -18.80
C CYS A 61 4.11 -11.32 -19.12
N GLU A 62 3.56 -10.43 -18.29
CA GLU A 62 2.25 -9.82 -18.56
C GLU A 62 2.30 -8.95 -19.82
N ARG A 63 3.36 -8.16 -20.03
CA ARG A 63 3.51 -7.33 -21.24
C ARG A 63 3.56 -8.15 -22.52
N ARG A 64 4.16 -9.34 -22.50
CA ARG A 64 4.22 -10.28 -23.64
C ARG A 64 2.85 -10.79 -24.09
N LYS A 65 1.81 -10.69 -23.25
CA LYS A 65 0.43 -11.04 -23.65
C LYS A 65 -0.19 -10.04 -24.64
N TYR A 66 0.43 -8.87 -24.81
CA TYR A 66 -0.05 -7.79 -25.67
C TYR A 66 0.93 -7.54 -26.82
N PRO A 67 0.47 -7.02 -27.98
CA PRO A 67 1.33 -6.71 -29.12
C PRO A 67 2.54 -5.84 -28.74
N GLU A 68 3.72 -6.09 -29.32
CA GLU A 68 4.93 -5.30 -29.03
C GLU A 68 4.74 -3.82 -29.33
N ARG A 69 4.02 -3.52 -30.41
CA ARG A 69 3.64 -2.16 -30.79
C ARG A 69 2.24 -1.87 -30.31
N TYR A 70 2.08 -0.73 -29.64
CA TYR A 70 0.77 -0.19 -29.32
C TYR A 70 0.25 0.54 -30.56
N ASP A 71 -0.74 -0.04 -31.22
CA ASP A 71 -1.48 0.66 -32.24
C ASP A 71 -2.46 1.60 -31.53
N SER A 72 -2.31 2.90 -31.78
CA SER A 72 -3.24 3.88 -31.22
C SER A 72 -4.65 3.57 -31.72
N PRO A 73 -5.66 3.57 -30.85
CA PRO A 73 -7.06 3.49 -31.28
C PRO A 73 -7.33 4.56 -32.35
N ASP A 74 -8.17 4.22 -33.33
CA ASP A 74 -8.66 5.23 -34.28
C ASP A 74 -9.35 6.35 -33.49
N PRO A 75 -9.24 7.63 -33.88
CA PRO A 75 -9.97 8.70 -33.23
C PRO A 75 -11.49 8.47 -33.12
N ASN A 76 -12.05 7.61 -33.98
CA ASN A 76 -13.46 7.20 -33.98
C ASN A 76 -13.72 5.89 -33.23
N ASP A 77 -12.69 5.17 -32.76
CA ASP A 77 -12.88 4.00 -31.91
C ASP A 77 -13.44 4.44 -30.55
N ALA A 78 -14.61 3.89 -30.19
CA ALA A 78 -15.15 4.07 -28.86
C ALA A 78 -14.32 3.27 -27.85
N ILE A 79 -13.24 3.87 -27.33
CA ILE A 79 -12.41 3.30 -26.25
C ILE A 79 -13.26 3.09 -24.98
N VAL A 80 -14.24 3.97 -24.78
CA VAL A 80 -15.22 3.89 -23.69
C VAL A 80 -16.59 4.09 -24.30
N ASP A 81 -17.43 3.05 -24.22
CA ASP A 81 -18.81 3.09 -24.68
C ASP A 81 -19.58 4.26 -24.06
N GLU A 82 -20.53 4.84 -24.80
CA GLU A 82 -21.32 6.01 -24.38
C GLU A 82 -22.00 5.79 -23.02
N ASP A 83 -22.47 4.57 -22.74
CA ASP A 83 -23.11 4.24 -21.47
C ASP A 83 -22.10 4.18 -20.31
N ILE A 84 -20.87 3.71 -20.57
CA ILE A 84 -19.78 3.76 -19.60
C ILE A 84 -19.33 5.21 -19.40
N SER A 85 -19.20 5.98 -20.48
CA SER A 85 -18.85 7.40 -20.47
C SER A 85 -19.82 8.19 -19.61
N LYS A 86 -21.14 7.98 -19.77
CA LYS A 86 -22.19 8.58 -18.93
C LYS A 86 -22.05 8.20 -17.46
N LYS A 87 -21.74 6.94 -17.15
CA LYS A 87 -21.53 6.46 -15.77
C LYS A 87 -20.30 7.10 -15.11
N ILE A 88 -19.19 7.26 -15.84
CA ILE A 88 -17.94 7.81 -15.27
C ILE A 88 -17.87 9.33 -15.34
N LYS A 89 -18.66 10.00 -16.19
CA LYS A 89 -18.68 11.47 -16.40
C LYS A 89 -18.77 12.27 -15.10
N PRO A 90 -19.63 11.93 -14.11
CA PRO A 90 -19.74 12.68 -12.86
C PRO A 90 -18.45 12.59 -12.04
N THR A 91 -17.85 11.40 -11.98
CA THR A 91 -16.58 11.13 -11.29
C THR A 91 -15.42 11.86 -11.95
N VAL A 92 -15.34 11.80 -13.29
CA VAL A 92 -14.30 12.51 -14.06
C VAL A 92 -14.48 14.03 -13.95
N ARG A 93 -15.71 14.54 -13.94
CA ARG A 93 -15.96 15.98 -13.73
C ARG A 93 -15.54 16.44 -12.33
N ARG A 94 -15.89 15.66 -11.30
CA ARG A 94 -15.46 15.92 -9.91
C ARG A 94 -13.94 15.93 -9.82
N TRP A 95 -13.30 14.92 -10.42
CA TRP A 95 -11.85 14.82 -10.54
C TRP A 95 -11.27 16.07 -11.23
N ARG A 96 -11.68 16.39 -12.46
CA ARG A 96 -11.18 17.57 -13.21
C ARG A 96 -11.38 18.90 -12.47
N HIS A 97 -12.45 19.04 -11.70
CA HIS A 97 -12.70 20.25 -10.91
C HIS A 97 -11.73 20.36 -9.72
N SER A 98 -11.41 19.24 -9.06
CA SER A 98 -10.35 19.17 -8.04
C SER A 98 -8.95 19.42 -8.63
N PHE A 99 -8.72 19.08 -9.91
CA PHE A 99 -7.44 19.22 -10.61
C PHE A 99 -7.21 20.54 -11.34
N ARG A 100 -8.21 21.45 -11.40
CA ARG A 100 -8.06 22.75 -12.07
C ARG A 100 -7.17 23.76 -11.33
N VAL A 101 -6.64 23.41 -10.16
CA VAL A 101 -5.76 24.27 -9.36
C VAL A 101 -4.27 23.96 -9.60
N ASP A 102 -3.91 22.81 -10.18
CA ASP A 102 -2.53 22.32 -10.26
C ASP A 102 -2.03 22.10 -11.70
N PHE A 103 -2.36 23.00 -12.63
CA PHE A 103 -1.80 22.99 -13.99
C PHE A 103 -0.54 23.87 -14.13
N THR A 104 0.28 23.97 -13.08
CA THR A 104 1.65 24.45 -13.21
C THR A 104 2.59 23.27 -13.16
N CYS A 105 3.18 22.99 -14.32
CA CYS A 105 4.40 22.21 -14.46
C CYS A 105 5.52 22.86 -13.61
N ASN A 106 5.62 22.47 -12.34
CA ASN A 106 6.84 22.42 -11.52
C ASN A 106 6.47 22.08 -10.07
N GLY A 107 6.77 20.84 -9.65
CA GLY A 107 6.85 20.46 -8.23
C GLY A 107 5.83 19.41 -7.77
N ALA A 108 6.32 18.18 -7.62
CA ALA A 108 5.89 17.18 -6.64
C ALA A 108 4.39 16.93 -6.43
N GLY A 109 3.86 15.99 -7.19
CA GLY A 109 2.68 15.23 -6.78
C GLY A 109 2.32 14.24 -7.87
N ASP A 110 2.75 12.99 -7.77
CA ASP A 110 2.24 11.92 -8.63
C ASP A 110 0.74 11.75 -8.36
N VAL A 111 -0.09 12.41 -9.16
CA VAL A 111 -1.55 12.36 -9.04
C VAL A 111 -2.10 11.44 -10.13
N GLY A 112 -2.57 10.26 -9.75
CA GLY A 112 -3.18 9.28 -10.65
C GLY A 112 -2.84 7.83 -10.33
N TRP A 113 -2.92 6.96 -11.34
CA TRP A 113 -2.68 5.51 -11.26
C TRP A 113 -1.30 5.12 -10.72
N ALA A 114 -0.26 5.93 -10.98
CA ALA A 114 1.07 5.71 -10.41
C ALA A 114 1.05 5.68 -8.87
N GLN A 115 0.21 6.50 -8.25
CA GLN A 115 0.05 6.51 -6.80
C GLN A 115 -0.69 5.27 -6.30
N LEU A 116 -1.66 4.75 -7.06
CA LEU A 116 -2.35 3.49 -6.75
C LEU A 116 -1.37 2.31 -6.77
N CYS A 117 -0.53 2.21 -7.81
CA CYS A 117 0.48 1.15 -7.88
C CYS A 117 1.46 1.25 -6.72
N LYS A 118 1.90 2.46 -6.36
CA LYS A 118 2.79 2.68 -5.20
C LYS A 118 2.13 2.27 -3.88
N THR A 119 0.86 2.63 -3.63
CA THR A 119 0.16 2.25 -2.39
C THR A 119 -0.19 0.76 -2.36
N ALA A 120 -0.58 0.18 -3.48
CA ALA A 120 -0.86 -1.25 -3.59
C ALA A 120 0.41 -2.09 -3.39
N LEU A 121 1.51 -1.70 -4.02
CA LEU A 121 2.81 -2.37 -3.84
C LEU A 121 3.30 -2.25 -2.39
N ALA A 122 3.19 -1.06 -1.81
CA ALA A 122 3.49 -0.87 -0.39
C ALA A 122 2.64 -1.85 0.44
N ALA A 123 1.31 -1.75 0.38
CA ALA A 123 0.39 -2.59 1.15
C ALA A 123 0.69 -4.09 0.99
N TYR A 124 1.01 -4.54 -0.23
CA TYR A 124 1.44 -5.91 -0.50
C TYR A 124 2.72 -6.27 0.28
N ILE A 125 3.79 -5.49 0.17
CA ILE A 125 5.04 -5.72 0.91
C ILE A 125 4.77 -5.79 2.42
N TRP A 126 4.01 -4.84 2.96
CA TRP A 126 3.69 -4.80 4.39
C TRP A 126 2.95 -6.04 4.86
N LEU A 127 1.90 -6.46 4.14
CA LEU A 127 1.14 -7.65 4.49
C LEU A 127 1.97 -8.93 4.38
N GLN A 128 2.87 -9.03 3.41
CA GLN A 128 3.75 -10.19 3.26
C GLN A 128 4.81 -10.28 4.36
N VAL A 129 5.30 -9.14 4.84
CA VAL A 129 6.21 -9.11 6.00
C VAL A 129 5.47 -9.56 7.25
N VAL A 130 4.27 -9.04 7.53
CA VAL A 130 3.43 -9.48 8.67
C VAL A 130 3.20 -10.99 8.64
N TYR A 131 2.91 -11.54 7.45
CA TYR A 131 2.69 -12.98 7.29
C TYR A 131 3.85 -13.84 7.79
N CYS A 132 5.09 -13.33 7.75
CA CYS A 132 6.27 -14.04 8.22
C CYS A 132 6.42 -14.09 9.76
N PHE A 133 5.56 -13.39 10.51
CA PHE A 133 5.56 -13.37 11.98
C PHE A 133 4.21 -13.90 12.50
N PRO A 134 4.05 -15.24 12.61
CA PRO A 134 2.80 -15.87 13.04
C PRO A 134 2.28 -15.30 14.37
N GLU A 135 3.18 -14.92 15.27
CA GLU A 135 2.87 -14.36 16.60
C GLU A 135 2.00 -13.10 16.51
N MET A 136 1.95 -12.44 15.35
CA MET A 136 1.22 -11.19 15.15
C MET A 136 -0.20 -11.38 14.61
N TRP A 137 -0.52 -12.52 13.98
CA TRP A 137 -1.77 -12.71 13.25
C TRP A 137 -2.43 -14.06 13.46
N ASP A 138 -1.68 -15.10 13.81
CA ASP A 138 -2.17 -16.46 14.01
C ASP A 138 -2.86 -16.60 15.36
N GLU A 139 -4.09 -17.13 15.35
CA GLU A 139 -4.87 -17.36 16.56
C GLU A 139 -4.35 -18.57 17.36
N ALA A 140 -3.60 -19.47 16.72
CA ALA A 140 -2.96 -20.61 17.37
C ALA A 140 -1.65 -20.24 18.08
N SER A 141 -1.13 -19.04 17.85
CA SER A 141 0.00 -18.47 18.61
C SER A 141 -0.52 -17.86 19.93
N ASP A 142 0.36 -17.60 20.91
CA ASP A 142 0.03 -16.89 22.17
C ASP A 142 -0.28 -15.38 21.93
N LYS A 143 -1.19 -15.12 21.01
CA LYS A 143 -1.55 -13.80 20.52
C LYS A 143 -2.42 -13.10 21.56
N THR A 144 -1.93 -11.97 22.02
CA THR A 144 -2.67 -11.00 22.84
C THR A 144 -3.15 -9.85 21.97
N ASP A 145 -4.12 -9.06 22.46
CA ASP A 145 -4.52 -7.83 21.76
C ASP A 145 -3.30 -6.90 21.53
N GLU A 146 -2.35 -6.85 22.46
CA GLU A 146 -1.14 -6.04 22.36
C GLU A 146 -0.15 -6.50 21.27
N THR A 147 -0.23 -7.75 20.86
CA THR A 147 0.65 -8.36 19.84
C THR A 147 -0.01 -8.45 18.47
N ASP A 148 -1.30 -8.13 18.36
CA ASP A 148 -2.00 -8.09 17.08
C ASP A 148 -1.35 -7.05 16.14
N TYR A 149 -1.00 -7.51 14.94
CA TYR A 149 -0.36 -6.68 13.91
C TYR A 149 -1.11 -5.38 13.62
N ARG A 150 -2.44 -5.35 13.85
CA ARG A 150 -3.26 -4.15 13.65
C ARG A 150 -2.85 -3.02 14.57
N HIS A 151 -2.30 -3.29 15.75
CA HIS A 151 -1.82 -2.25 16.67
C HIS A 151 -0.36 -1.84 16.40
N ALA A 152 0.34 -2.56 15.53
CA ALA A 152 1.70 -2.21 15.16
C ALA A 152 1.75 -0.86 14.43
N LYS A 153 2.69 0.01 14.83
CA LYS A 153 2.82 1.35 14.22
C LYS A 153 3.08 1.29 12.73
N PHE A 154 3.83 0.30 12.29
CA PHE A 154 4.12 0.13 10.87
C PHE A 154 2.86 -0.21 10.07
N TYR A 155 1.96 -1.05 10.60
CA TYR A 155 0.69 -1.37 9.96
C TYR A 155 -0.22 -0.14 9.94
N GLN A 156 -0.35 0.56 11.07
CA GLN A 156 -1.11 1.81 11.17
C GLN A 156 -0.59 2.90 10.21
N TYR A 157 0.73 2.99 10.02
CA TYR A 157 1.34 3.91 9.06
C TYR A 157 1.03 3.52 7.61
N MET A 158 1.15 2.24 7.27
CA MET A 158 0.74 1.72 5.95
C MET A 158 -0.73 2.04 5.68
N LEU A 159 -1.58 1.71 6.65
CA LEU A 159 -3.02 1.87 6.56
C LEU A 159 -3.39 3.33 6.33
N ARG A 160 -2.84 4.25 7.13
CA ARG A 160 -3.01 5.69 6.94
C ARG A 160 -2.51 6.15 5.57
N THR A 161 -1.33 5.70 5.14
CA THR A 161 -0.75 6.07 3.83
C THR A 161 -1.64 5.65 2.66
N CYS A 162 -2.29 4.49 2.78
CA CYS A 162 -3.13 3.91 1.72
C CYS A 162 -4.60 4.35 1.77
N THR A 163 -5.09 4.82 2.92
CA THR A 163 -6.53 5.11 3.13
C THR A 163 -6.84 6.57 3.48
N ALA A 164 -5.88 7.36 3.98
CA ALA A 164 -6.15 8.74 4.38
C ALA A 164 -6.46 9.62 3.16
N SER A 165 -7.48 10.47 3.31
CA SER A 165 -7.88 11.42 2.28
C SER A 165 -6.75 12.37 1.96
N ARG A 166 -6.49 12.54 0.66
CA ARG A 166 -5.48 13.45 0.15
C ARG A 166 -6.17 14.70 -0.41
N ARG A 167 -5.52 15.84 -0.26
CA ARG A 167 -6.08 17.16 -0.62
C ARG A 167 -6.50 17.27 -2.10
N THR A 168 -5.96 16.43 -2.98
CA THR A 168 -6.11 16.56 -4.44
C THR A 168 -6.93 15.42 -5.09
N SER A 169 -6.87 14.17 -4.57
CA SER A 169 -7.72 13.07 -5.06
C SER A 169 -7.72 11.85 -4.14
N ASP A 170 -8.92 11.33 -3.82
CA ASP A 170 -9.11 10.14 -2.98
C ASP A 170 -9.34 8.85 -3.78
N VAL A 171 -9.37 8.91 -5.12
CA VAL A 171 -9.72 7.77 -5.98
C VAL A 171 -8.85 6.55 -5.70
N VAL A 172 -7.56 6.76 -5.41
CA VAL A 172 -6.59 5.69 -5.13
C VAL A 172 -6.81 5.04 -3.75
N THR A 173 -7.54 5.69 -2.85
CA THR A 173 -7.77 5.20 -1.48
C THR A 173 -8.98 4.29 -1.37
N TYR A 174 -9.95 4.37 -2.30
CA TYR A 174 -11.21 3.63 -2.19
C TYR A 174 -11.03 2.10 -2.16
N PRO A 175 -10.20 1.48 -3.03
CA PRO A 175 -9.98 0.03 -2.95
C PRO A 175 -9.36 -0.38 -1.61
N HIS A 176 -8.42 0.41 -1.08
CA HIS A 176 -7.77 0.14 0.20
C HIS A 176 -8.72 0.32 1.40
N ARG A 177 -9.59 1.34 1.37
CA ARG A 177 -10.64 1.58 2.38
C ARG A 177 -11.64 0.43 2.40
N GLN A 178 -12.12 0.01 1.24
CA GLN A 178 -13.05 -1.10 1.10
C GLN A 178 -12.43 -2.41 1.60
N PHE A 179 -11.19 -2.69 1.20
CA PHE A 179 -10.46 -3.89 1.66
C PHE A 179 -10.27 -3.91 3.18
N SER A 180 -9.99 -2.76 3.78
CA SER A 180 -9.66 -2.65 5.21
C SER A 180 -10.87 -2.35 6.10
N GLY A 181 -12.05 -2.08 5.52
CA GLY A 181 -13.25 -1.66 6.27
C GLY A 181 -13.13 -0.29 6.92
N ILE A 182 -12.37 0.64 6.33
CA ILE A 182 -12.01 1.94 6.94
C ILE A 182 -12.78 3.09 6.30
N SER A 183 -13.31 3.98 7.14
CA SER A 183 -13.98 5.19 6.69
C SER A 183 -12.99 6.32 6.38
N ASP A 184 -13.42 7.26 5.54
CA ASP A 184 -12.67 8.46 5.17
C ASP A 184 -12.24 9.29 6.40
N SER A 185 -13.14 9.44 7.37
CA SER A 185 -12.96 10.28 8.53
C SER A 185 -12.06 9.69 9.62
N GLN A 186 -11.72 8.40 9.55
CA GLN A 186 -10.99 7.71 10.61
C GLN A 186 -9.60 8.31 10.92
N PHE A 187 -8.98 8.95 9.93
CA PHE A 187 -7.67 9.61 10.06
C PHE A 187 -7.70 11.13 9.84
N SER A 188 -8.90 11.72 9.74
CA SER A 188 -9.04 13.18 9.64
C SER A 188 -8.65 13.85 10.96
N ALA A 189 -8.00 15.03 10.88
CA ALA A 189 -7.70 15.84 12.06
C ALA A 189 -8.98 16.30 12.80
N ASP A 190 -10.13 16.25 12.12
CA ASP A 190 -11.45 16.64 12.63
C ASP A 190 -12.28 15.45 13.13
N ALA A 191 -11.70 14.24 13.20
CA ALA A 191 -12.38 13.12 13.86
C ALA A 191 -12.68 13.50 15.31
N PRO A 192 -13.93 13.38 15.79
CA PRO A 192 -14.27 13.74 17.15
C PRO A 192 -13.41 12.89 18.08
N ARG A 193 -12.50 13.53 18.82
CA ARG A 193 -11.78 12.90 19.92
C ARG A 193 -12.85 12.28 20.82
N ALA A 194 -12.93 10.95 20.84
CA ALA A 194 -13.80 10.25 21.75
C ALA A 194 -13.49 10.77 23.16
N ARG A 195 -14.46 11.42 23.78
CA ARG A 195 -14.38 11.80 25.18
C ARG A 195 -14.33 10.49 25.96
N HIS A 196 -13.16 10.13 26.48
CA HIS A 196 -13.11 9.16 27.56
C HIS A 196 -13.81 9.80 28.76
N GLY A 197 -15.00 9.27 29.06
CA GLY A 197 -15.70 9.55 30.32
C GLY A 197 -14.87 9.04 31.48
N HIS A 198 -14.79 9.87 32.51
CA HIS A 198 -14.28 9.54 33.84
C HIS A 198 -15.20 8.54 34.55
#